data_AF-A0A369JE21-F1
#
_entry.id   AF-A0A369JE21-F1
#
_cell.length_a   1.000
_cell.length_b   1.000
_cell.length_c   1.000
_cell.angle_alpha   90.00
_cell.angle_beta   90.00
_cell.angle_gamma   90.00
#
_symmetry.space_group_name_H-M   'P 1'
#
loop_
_entity.id
_entity.type
_entity.pdbx_description
1 polymer ?
#
loop_
_entity_poly.entity_id
_entity_poly.type
_entity_poly.pdbx_seq_one_letter_code
_entity_poly.pdbx_strand_id
1 'polypeptide(L)'
;MSSTEVAGEAVPASQRGSWTSFLKSIASFSGDLSSLTAPPFILSPVSLTEFPAYWCEHPDIFAAIADAKDDESRALAVLRWFISTLKGQYTSRNESMGSEKKPLNPVLGELFYGKWPATSTSSSSQGTTTLLVEQVSHHPPITAYVIENKTKGLRLIGHNAQKTSFSAGSIIVKQIGHAILTVSLPNNTKVEYLITLPRLRIDGLWYGSPYIELTDTSYIVGGGNVFVLAKSKRANRKCQAIGLAFKIKKFGQLKIIVSPPQWGDCFR
;
A
#
# COMPACT_ATOMS: atom_id res chain seq x y z
N MET A 1 9.87 35.49 -12.56
CA MET A 1 10.69 34.80 -13.57
C MET A 1 10.15 33.40 -13.70
N SER A 2 9.54 33.07 -14.84
CA SER A 2 9.08 31.72 -15.14
C SER A 2 10.32 30.86 -15.37
N SER A 3 10.67 29.98 -14.43
CA SER A 3 11.63 28.92 -14.68
C SER A 3 11.07 28.10 -15.86
N THR A 4 11.75 28.14 -17.01
CA THR A 4 11.47 27.22 -18.10
C THR A 4 11.66 25.81 -17.59
N GLU A 5 10.57 25.12 -17.26
CA GLU A 5 10.58 23.76 -16.75
C GLU A 5 11.09 22.81 -17.85
N VAL A 6 12.26 22.21 -17.63
CA VAL A 6 12.90 21.33 -18.62
C VAL A 6 12.38 19.90 -18.43
N ALA A 7 11.75 19.34 -19.46
CA ALA A 7 11.29 17.96 -19.46
C ALA A 7 12.46 16.98 -19.27
N GLY A 8 12.29 16.01 -18.35
CA GLY A 8 13.29 14.96 -18.10
C GLY A 8 14.62 15.47 -17.52
N GLU A 9 14.61 16.55 -16.75
CA GLU A 9 15.81 17.06 -16.06
C GLU A 9 16.48 15.98 -15.20
N ALA A 10 15.70 15.15 -14.50
CA ALA A 10 16.21 14.04 -13.68
C ALA A 10 16.60 12.79 -14.49
N VAL A 11 16.38 12.77 -15.81
CA VAL A 11 16.71 11.64 -16.68
C VAL A 11 18.11 11.85 -17.27
N PRO A 12 18.97 10.81 -17.29
CA PRO A 12 20.27 10.87 -17.97
C PRO A 12 20.13 11.40 -19.40
N ALA A 13 21.05 12.27 -19.84
CA ALA A 13 20.93 12.96 -21.13
C ALA A 13 20.73 12.00 -22.32
N SER A 14 21.39 10.83 -22.30
CA SER A 14 21.25 9.78 -23.31
C SER A 14 19.87 9.11 -23.36
N GLN A 15 19.06 9.24 -22.30
CA GLN A 15 17.75 8.60 -22.15
C GLN A 15 16.58 9.60 -22.23
N ARG A 16 16.83 10.91 -22.35
CA ARG A 16 15.76 11.93 -22.46
C ARG A 16 14.88 11.75 -23.69
N GLY A 17 15.45 11.26 -24.79
CA GLY A 17 14.70 10.94 -26.01
C GLY A 17 13.68 9.82 -25.78
N SER A 18 14.09 8.72 -25.15
CA SER A 18 13.18 7.61 -24.82
C SER A 18 12.14 8.01 -23.77
N TRP A 19 12.51 8.86 -22.81
CA TRP A 19 11.57 9.43 -21.84
C TRP A 19 10.49 10.29 -22.49
N THR A 20 10.89 11.18 -23.41
CA THR A 20 9.94 12.04 -24.13
C THR A 20 8.97 11.20 -24.97
N SER A 21 9.46 10.15 -25.64
CA SER A 21 8.61 9.21 -26.38
C SER A 21 7.64 8.45 -25.47
N PHE A 22 8.09 8.07 -24.27
CA PHE A 22 7.24 7.44 -23.26
C PHE A 22 6.15 8.39 -22.73
N LEU A 23 6.47 9.65 -22.45
CA LEU A 23 5.48 10.64 -22.04
C LEU A 23 4.44 10.90 -23.14
N LYS A 24 4.86 10.90 -24.41
CA LYS A 24 3.94 10.99 -25.56
C LYS A 24 3.03 9.77 -25.67
N SER A 25 3.57 8.56 -25.51
CA SER A 25 2.75 7.34 -25.58
C SER A 25 1.71 7.32 -24.47
N ILE A 26 2.11 7.72 -23.26
CA ILE A 26 1.21 7.94 -22.10
C ILE A 26 0.05 8.88 -22.45
N ALA A 27 0.35 10.05 -23.04
CA ALA A 27 -0.68 11.05 -23.34
C ALA A 27 -1.77 10.54 -24.31
N SER A 28 -1.42 9.58 -25.16
CA SER A 28 -2.32 8.94 -26.13
C SER A 28 -2.89 7.59 -25.69
N PHE A 29 -2.50 7.08 -24.51
CA PHE A 29 -2.81 5.71 -24.13
C PHE A 29 -4.17 5.60 -23.43
N SER A 30 -5.01 4.69 -23.94
CA SER A 30 -6.24 4.25 -23.30
C SER A 30 -6.14 2.76 -22.98
N GLY A 31 -5.91 2.38 -21.72
CA GLY A 31 -5.79 0.97 -21.33
C GLY A 31 -5.16 0.77 -19.94
N ASP A 32 -4.67 -0.44 -19.69
CA ASP A 32 -3.94 -0.77 -18.45
C ASP A 32 -2.45 -0.48 -18.57
N LEU A 33 -1.88 0.27 -17.63
CA LEU A 33 -0.47 0.62 -17.54
C LEU A 33 0.46 -0.60 -17.63
N SER A 34 0.00 -1.78 -17.20
CA SER A 34 0.76 -3.03 -17.31
C SER A 34 1.18 -3.34 -18.76
N SER A 35 0.36 -2.99 -19.76
CA SER A 35 0.64 -3.22 -21.19
C SER A 35 1.47 -2.13 -21.87
N LEU A 36 1.71 -0.99 -21.19
CA LEU A 36 2.52 0.09 -21.74
C LEU A 36 4.02 -0.24 -21.63
N THR A 37 4.75 -0.31 -22.75
CA THR A 37 6.21 -0.48 -22.71
C THR A 37 6.88 0.75 -22.10
N ALA A 38 7.55 0.56 -20.96
CA ALA A 38 8.31 1.61 -20.29
C ALA A 38 9.82 1.46 -20.57
N PRO A 39 10.58 2.56 -20.61
CA PRO A 39 12.03 2.49 -20.76
C PRO A 39 12.70 1.63 -19.66
N PRO A 40 13.78 0.88 -19.95
CA PRO A 40 14.39 -0.02 -18.98
C PRO A 40 14.81 0.63 -17.66
N PHE A 41 15.21 1.90 -17.66
CA PHE A 41 15.66 2.60 -16.46
C PHE A 41 14.56 2.82 -15.41
N ILE A 42 13.28 2.79 -15.83
CA ILE A 42 12.12 2.92 -14.93
C ILE A 42 11.45 1.58 -14.63
N LEU A 43 12.06 0.46 -15.01
CA LEU A 43 11.60 -0.88 -14.64
C LEU A 43 12.20 -1.31 -13.30
N SER A 44 11.36 -1.88 -12.45
CA SER A 44 11.78 -2.58 -11.23
C SER A 44 12.01 -4.06 -11.53
N PRO A 45 13.01 -4.71 -10.91
CA PRO A 45 13.19 -6.16 -11.01
C PRO A 45 12.19 -6.97 -10.17
N VAL A 46 11.29 -6.30 -9.43
CA VAL A 46 10.36 -6.91 -8.47
C VAL A 46 9.01 -7.20 -9.15
N SER A 47 8.49 -8.40 -8.94
CA SER A 47 7.15 -8.79 -9.42
C SER A 47 6.03 -8.25 -8.53
N LEU A 48 4.86 -7.97 -9.10
CA LEU A 48 3.68 -7.59 -8.30
C LEU A 48 3.23 -8.70 -7.34
N THR A 49 3.61 -9.96 -7.57
CA THR A 49 3.36 -11.07 -6.61
C THR A 49 4.14 -10.93 -5.31
N GLU A 50 5.21 -10.11 -5.28
CA GLU A 50 5.97 -9.85 -4.04
C GLU A 50 5.32 -8.76 -3.18
N PHE A 51 4.50 -7.89 -3.78
CA PHE A 51 3.93 -6.72 -3.11
C PHE A 51 3.07 -7.05 -1.89
N PRO A 52 2.29 -8.15 -1.85
CA PRO A 52 1.58 -8.53 -0.64
C PRO A 52 2.47 -8.78 0.59
N ALA A 53 3.79 -8.95 0.44
CA ALA A 53 4.71 -9.01 1.57
C ALA A 53 4.70 -7.73 2.43
N TYR A 54 4.41 -6.58 1.82
CA TYR A 54 4.33 -5.29 2.52
C TYR A 54 3.26 -5.23 3.62
N TRP A 55 2.26 -6.13 3.60
CA TRP A 55 1.29 -6.24 4.69
C TRP A 55 1.91 -6.69 6.02
N CYS A 56 3.08 -7.33 5.99
CA CYS A 56 3.73 -7.94 7.16
C CYS A 56 5.22 -7.64 7.28
N GLU A 57 5.70 -6.49 6.80
CA GLU A 57 7.07 -6.02 7.11
C GLU A 57 7.28 -5.75 8.60
N HIS A 58 6.21 -5.52 9.35
CA HIS A 58 6.18 -5.42 10.81
C HIS A 58 5.39 -6.58 11.42
N PRO A 59 5.94 -7.81 11.43
CA PRO A 59 5.22 -9.01 11.91
C PRO A 59 4.87 -8.93 13.40
N ASP A 60 5.64 -8.18 14.19
CA ASP A 60 5.40 -7.89 15.60
C ASP A 60 4.13 -7.06 15.81
N ILE A 61 3.94 -6.00 15.00
CA ILE A 61 2.74 -5.14 15.05
C ILE A 61 1.51 -5.93 14.58
N PHE A 62 1.67 -6.78 13.57
CA PHE A 62 0.59 -7.67 13.12
C PHE A 62 0.18 -8.66 14.21
N ALA A 63 1.14 -9.37 14.82
CA ALA A 63 0.89 -10.34 15.89
C ALA A 63 0.23 -9.71 17.12
N ALA A 64 0.56 -8.46 17.44
CA ALA A 64 0.01 -7.73 18.59
C ALA A 64 -1.51 -7.46 18.49
N ILE A 65 -2.12 -7.57 17.31
CA ILE A 65 -3.58 -7.44 17.14
C ILE A 65 -4.33 -8.49 17.99
N ALA A 66 -3.79 -9.71 18.06
CA ALA A 66 -4.37 -10.81 18.81
C ALA A 66 -4.25 -10.63 20.34
N ASP A 67 -3.33 -9.79 20.80
CA ASP A 67 -3.06 -9.58 22.23
C ASP A 67 -4.00 -8.52 22.86
N ALA A 68 -4.82 -7.86 22.04
CA ALA A 68 -5.79 -6.87 22.50
C ALA A 68 -6.98 -7.51 23.24
N LYS A 69 -7.20 -7.07 24.48
CA LYS A 69 -8.18 -7.66 25.42
C LYS A 69 -9.63 -7.33 25.10
N ASP A 70 -9.89 -6.16 24.54
CA ASP A 70 -11.23 -5.66 24.23
C ASP A 70 -11.34 -5.21 22.77
N ASP A 71 -12.58 -5.09 22.28
CA ASP A 71 -12.90 -4.76 20.88
C ASP A 71 -12.34 -3.40 20.45
N GLU A 72 -12.34 -2.41 21.36
CA GLU A 72 -11.84 -1.06 21.06
C GLU A 72 -10.32 -1.05 20.92
N SER A 73 -9.61 -1.67 21.86
CA SER A 73 -8.15 -1.82 21.79
C SER A 73 -7.73 -2.62 20.55
N ARG A 74 -8.49 -3.65 20.18
CA ARG A 74 -8.20 -4.47 18.99
C ARG A 74 -8.40 -3.68 17.71
N ALA A 75 -9.48 -2.92 17.60
CA ALA A 75 -9.72 -2.05 16.46
C ALA A 75 -8.60 -1.01 16.29
N LEU A 76 -8.07 -0.46 17.39
CA LEU A 76 -6.91 0.45 17.36
C LEU A 76 -5.62 -0.27 16.96
N ALA A 77 -5.40 -1.51 17.40
CA ALA A 77 -4.27 -2.30 16.98
C ALA A 77 -4.31 -2.60 15.47
N VAL A 78 -5.49 -2.93 14.92
CA VAL A 78 -5.68 -3.11 13.47
C VAL A 78 -5.39 -1.81 12.71
N LEU A 79 -5.87 -0.66 13.20
CA LEU A 79 -5.55 0.63 12.60
C LEU A 79 -4.05 0.92 12.63
N ARG A 80 -3.37 0.70 13.77
CA ARG A 80 -1.92 0.90 13.90
C ARG A 80 -1.13 0.01 12.95
N TRP A 81 -1.50 -1.27 12.85
CA TRP A 81 -0.92 -2.21 11.90
C TRP A 81 -1.14 -1.74 10.46
N PHE A 82 -2.38 -1.44 10.06
CA PHE A 82 -2.68 -0.99 8.71
C PHE A 82 -1.86 0.24 8.33
N ILE A 83 -1.83 1.24 9.23
CA ILE A 83 -0.97 2.42 9.11
C ILE A 83 0.44 1.94 8.82
N SER A 84 1.08 1.15 9.68
CA SER A 84 2.48 0.68 9.51
C SER A 84 2.82 0.09 8.13
N THR A 85 1.85 -0.50 7.41
CA THR A 85 2.06 -1.05 6.06
C THR A 85 2.27 0.01 4.97
N LEU A 86 1.80 1.25 5.16
CA LEU A 86 1.71 2.26 4.10
C LEU A 86 3.09 2.69 3.58
N LYS A 87 4.11 2.80 4.45
CA LYS A 87 5.49 3.12 4.01
C LYS A 87 6.04 2.04 3.09
N GLY A 88 6.02 0.79 3.54
CA GLY A 88 6.46 -0.35 2.73
C GLY A 88 5.74 -0.42 1.38
N GLN A 89 4.41 -0.26 1.40
CA GLN A 89 3.60 -0.34 0.19
C GLN A 89 3.84 0.78 -0.81
N TYR A 90 4.15 2.01 -0.38
CA TYR A 90 4.08 3.18 -1.28
C TYR A 90 5.34 4.04 -1.33
N THR A 91 6.36 3.80 -0.49
CA THR A 91 7.60 4.61 -0.49
C THR A 91 8.89 3.78 -0.56
N SER A 92 8.83 2.46 -0.34
CA SER A 92 10.01 1.57 -0.32
C SER A 92 10.87 1.65 -1.59
N ARG A 93 10.25 1.87 -2.75
CA ARG A 93 10.95 1.95 -4.05
C ARG A 93 11.62 3.30 -4.28
N ASN A 94 11.01 4.39 -3.80
CA ASN A 94 11.67 5.69 -3.78
C ASN A 94 12.94 5.67 -2.91
N GLU A 95 12.92 4.99 -1.76
CA GLU A 95 14.09 4.88 -0.86
C GLU A 95 15.19 3.97 -1.42
N SER A 96 14.82 2.79 -1.96
CA SER A 96 15.79 1.79 -2.43
C SER A 96 16.31 2.00 -3.87
N MET A 97 15.52 2.65 -4.73
CA MET A 97 15.84 2.82 -6.16
C MET A 97 15.87 4.29 -6.61
N GLY A 98 15.71 5.24 -5.70
CA GLY A 98 15.77 6.68 -5.94
C GLY A 98 14.52 7.28 -6.60
N SER A 99 13.64 6.46 -7.18
CA SER A 99 12.35 6.88 -7.76
C SER A 99 11.40 5.68 -7.87
N GLU A 100 10.09 5.94 -7.99
CA GLU A 100 9.11 4.88 -8.22
C GLU A 100 9.33 4.23 -9.60
N LYS A 101 9.29 2.90 -9.67
CA LYS A 101 9.57 2.15 -10.89
C LYS A 101 8.43 1.20 -11.21
N LYS A 102 8.15 1.00 -12.49
CA LYS A 102 7.13 0.07 -12.97
C LYS A 102 7.54 -1.37 -12.56
N PRO A 103 6.76 -2.07 -11.73
CA PRO A 103 7.02 -3.47 -11.37
C PRO A 103 6.77 -4.41 -12.55
N LEU A 104 7.30 -5.62 -12.46
CA LEU A 104 7.04 -6.67 -13.44
C LEU A 104 5.57 -7.09 -13.36
N ASN A 105 4.93 -7.25 -14.52
CA ASN A 105 3.58 -7.77 -14.62
C ASN A 105 3.64 -9.31 -14.49
N PRO A 106 3.07 -9.91 -13.43
CA PRO A 106 3.21 -11.34 -13.21
C PRO A 106 2.52 -12.17 -14.29
N VAL A 107 3.06 -13.36 -14.57
CA VAL A 107 2.40 -14.34 -15.44
C VAL A 107 1.24 -15.01 -14.70
N LEU A 108 0.24 -15.52 -15.43
CA LEU A 108 -0.86 -16.26 -14.82
C LEU A 108 -0.33 -17.49 -14.05
N GLY A 109 -0.76 -17.66 -12.81
CA GLY A 109 -0.33 -18.75 -11.93
C GLY A 109 1.04 -18.54 -11.28
N GLU A 110 1.66 -17.36 -11.45
CA GLU A 110 2.89 -17.03 -10.73
C GLU A 110 2.64 -17.04 -9.21
N LEU A 111 3.55 -17.66 -8.46
CA LEU A 111 3.45 -17.84 -7.01
C LEU A 111 4.59 -17.12 -6.29
N PHE A 112 4.28 -16.54 -5.14
CA PHE A 112 5.27 -16.03 -4.20
C PHE A 112 4.97 -16.52 -2.78
N TYR A 113 6.00 -17.03 -2.11
CA TYR A 113 5.92 -17.58 -0.76
C TYR A 113 6.80 -16.77 0.18
N GLY A 114 6.25 -16.40 1.34
CA GLY A 114 6.97 -15.66 2.37
C GLY A 114 6.79 -16.29 3.74
N LYS A 115 7.77 -16.08 4.62
CA LYS A 115 7.67 -16.47 6.03
C LYS A 115 8.47 -15.52 6.90
N TRP A 116 7.85 -15.04 7.97
CA TRP A 116 8.49 -14.33 9.07
C TRP A 116 8.53 -15.26 10.28
N PRO A 117 9.67 -15.91 10.56
CA PRO A 117 9.80 -16.77 11.72
C PRO A 117 9.79 -15.93 13.01
N ALA A 118 9.34 -16.53 14.11
CA ALA A 118 9.58 -15.95 15.43
C ALA A 118 11.09 -15.88 15.66
N THR A 119 11.62 -14.70 15.98
CA THR A 119 13.03 -14.48 16.32
C THR A 119 13.26 -14.67 17.82
N SER A 120 14.51 -14.86 18.23
CA SER A 120 14.87 -14.95 19.66
C SER A 120 14.60 -13.66 20.45
N THR A 121 14.53 -12.51 19.76
CA THR A 121 14.18 -11.21 20.33
C THR A 121 12.68 -10.95 20.38
N SER A 122 11.90 -11.65 19.56
CA SER A 122 10.46 -11.71 19.73
C SER A 122 10.11 -12.65 20.88
N SER A 123 9.13 -12.28 21.70
CA SER A 123 8.57 -13.23 22.66
C SER A 123 8.10 -14.46 21.88
N SER A 124 8.44 -15.67 22.34
CA SER A 124 8.05 -16.94 21.70
C SER A 124 6.53 -17.05 21.41
N SER A 125 5.73 -16.23 22.10
CA SER A 125 4.31 -16.01 21.89
C SER A 125 3.92 -15.30 20.58
N GLN A 126 4.85 -14.72 19.81
CA GLN A 126 4.54 -14.07 18.52
C GLN A 126 4.20 -15.08 17.42
N GLY A 127 4.78 -16.30 17.47
CA GLY A 127 4.56 -17.31 16.45
C GLY A 127 5.14 -16.96 15.08
N THR A 128 5.00 -17.88 14.13
CA THR A 128 5.42 -17.68 12.74
C THR A 128 4.28 -17.11 11.91
N THR A 129 4.57 -16.10 11.09
CA THR A 129 3.65 -15.59 10.06
C THR A 129 4.07 -16.12 8.68
N THR A 130 3.14 -16.63 7.88
CA THR A 130 3.38 -17.14 6.53
C THR A 130 2.56 -16.38 5.50
N LEU A 131 3.09 -16.25 4.28
CA LEU A 131 2.46 -15.62 3.14
C LEU A 131 2.42 -16.59 1.95
N LEU A 132 1.27 -16.65 1.30
CA LEU A 132 1.08 -17.24 -0.02
C LEU A 132 0.46 -16.18 -0.93
N VAL A 133 1.04 -15.98 -2.11
CA VAL A 133 0.53 -15.11 -3.15
C VAL A 133 0.41 -15.89 -4.45
N GLU A 134 -0.64 -15.62 -5.21
CA GLU A 134 -0.83 -16.15 -6.55
C GLU A 134 -1.34 -15.05 -7.49
N GLN A 135 -0.79 -15.01 -8.71
CA GLN A 135 -1.39 -14.27 -9.81
C GLN A 135 -2.56 -15.05 -10.40
N VAL A 136 -3.78 -14.75 -9.93
CA VAL A 136 -5.00 -15.48 -10.30
C VAL A 136 -5.64 -15.00 -11.61
N SER A 137 -5.18 -13.86 -12.16
CA SER A 137 -5.59 -13.38 -13.47
C SER A 137 -4.52 -12.52 -14.13
N HIS A 138 -4.39 -12.58 -15.45
CA HIS A 138 -3.46 -11.74 -16.22
C HIS A 138 -4.16 -10.64 -17.03
N HIS A 139 -5.41 -10.86 -17.45
CA HIS A 139 -6.21 -9.89 -18.21
C HIS A 139 -7.66 -9.85 -17.70
N PRO A 140 -7.99 -8.94 -16.75
CA PRO A 140 -7.10 -7.96 -16.12
C PRO A 140 -6.12 -8.58 -15.10
N PRO A 141 -4.99 -7.93 -14.77
CA PRO A 141 -4.08 -8.44 -13.73
C PRO A 141 -4.74 -8.44 -12.34
N ILE A 142 -4.76 -9.60 -11.68
CA ILE A 142 -5.27 -9.78 -10.32
C ILE A 142 -4.30 -10.65 -9.54
N THR A 143 -3.83 -10.14 -8.40
CA THR A 143 -2.96 -10.85 -7.46
C THR A 143 -3.75 -11.13 -6.19
N ALA A 144 -3.92 -12.40 -5.82
CA ALA A 144 -4.57 -12.82 -4.59
C ALA A 144 -3.54 -13.30 -3.56
N TYR A 145 -3.84 -13.16 -2.28
CA TYR A 145 -2.91 -13.53 -1.21
C TYR A 145 -3.62 -13.99 0.06
N VAL A 146 -2.91 -14.80 0.83
CA VAL A 146 -3.26 -15.24 2.17
C VAL A 146 -2.03 -15.05 3.07
N ILE A 147 -2.22 -14.35 4.18
CA ILE A 147 -1.24 -14.26 5.28
C ILE A 147 -1.83 -14.89 6.52
N GLU A 148 -1.08 -15.76 7.19
CA GLU A 148 -1.54 -16.49 8.37
C GLU A 148 -0.50 -16.45 9.49
N ASN A 149 -0.96 -16.17 10.70
CA ASN A 149 -0.25 -16.49 11.93
C ASN A 149 -1.13 -17.40 12.79
N LYS A 150 -0.91 -18.70 12.65
CA LYS A 150 -1.74 -19.73 13.28
C LYS A 150 -1.64 -19.70 14.81
N THR A 151 -0.45 -19.41 15.35
CA THR A 151 -0.23 -19.29 16.80
C THR A 151 -1.05 -18.15 17.41
N LYS A 152 -1.19 -17.03 16.69
CA LYS A 152 -1.98 -15.87 17.12
C LYS A 152 -3.44 -15.89 16.63
N GLY A 153 -3.84 -16.90 15.86
CA GLY A 153 -5.19 -16.97 15.29
C GLY A 153 -5.52 -15.85 14.31
N LEU A 154 -4.52 -15.28 13.62
CA LEU A 154 -4.67 -14.20 12.64
C LEU A 154 -4.64 -14.75 11.22
N ARG A 155 -5.56 -14.27 10.38
CA ARG A 155 -5.63 -14.62 8.96
C ARG A 155 -6.06 -13.42 8.14
N LEU A 156 -5.23 -12.97 7.21
CA LEU A 156 -5.53 -11.93 6.25
C LEU A 156 -5.68 -12.55 4.87
N ILE A 157 -6.82 -12.33 4.22
CA ILE A 157 -7.04 -12.75 2.84
C ILE A 157 -7.36 -11.51 2.03
N GLY A 158 -6.76 -11.38 0.85
CA GLY A 158 -7.11 -10.28 -0.02
C GLY A 158 -6.75 -10.54 -1.46
N HIS A 159 -7.13 -9.58 -2.29
CA HIS A 159 -6.71 -9.51 -3.67
C HIS A 159 -6.57 -8.06 -4.08
N ASN A 160 -5.67 -7.81 -5.01
CA ASN A 160 -5.42 -6.50 -5.59
C ASN A 160 -5.49 -6.61 -7.11
N ALA A 161 -6.17 -5.64 -7.70
CA ALA A 161 -6.12 -5.33 -9.11
C ALA A 161 -6.02 -3.80 -9.24
N GLN A 162 -5.75 -3.31 -10.43
CA GLN A 162 -5.63 -1.87 -10.66
C GLN A 162 -6.30 -1.46 -11.97
N LYS A 163 -6.88 -0.27 -11.95
CA LYS A 163 -7.25 0.48 -13.15
C LYS A 163 -6.48 1.77 -13.14
N THR A 164 -5.80 2.03 -14.24
CA THR A 164 -4.98 3.23 -14.42
C THR A 164 -5.63 4.16 -15.42
N SER A 165 -5.46 5.46 -15.21
CA SER A 165 -5.89 6.51 -16.14
C SER A 165 -4.92 7.68 -16.06
N PHE A 166 -4.85 8.47 -17.12
CA PHE A 166 -3.90 9.57 -17.22
C PHE A 166 -4.63 10.90 -17.14
N SER A 167 -4.09 11.83 -16.34
CA SER A 167 -4.68 13.15 -16.16
C SER A 167 -3.58 14.17 -15.91
N ALA A 168 -3.45 15.15 -16.81
CA ALA A 168 -2.62 16.35 -16.64
C ALA A 168 -1.18 16.08 -16.15
N GLY A 169 -0.50 15.10 -16.74
CA GLY A 169 0.90 14.76 -16.38
C GLY A 169 1.04 13.80 -15.20
N SER A 170 -0.07 13.27 -14.69
CA SER A 170 -0.11 12.27 -13.61
C SER A 170 -0.75 10.96 -14.08
N ILE A 171 -0.35 9.85 -13.45
CA ILE A 171 -1.09 8.58 -13.52
C ILE A 171 -2.00 8.48 -12.30
N ILE A 172 -3.29 8.31 -12.52
CA ILE A 172 -4.25 7.96 -11.48
C ILE A 172 -4.38 6.45 -11.42
N VAL A 173 -4.11 5.85 -10.26
CA VAL A 173 -4.24 4.42 -10.00
C VAL A 173 -5.42 4.19 -9.05
N LYS A 174 -6.49 3.59 -9.57
CA LYS A 174 -7.59 3.07 -8.76
C LYS A 174 -7.28 1.62 -8.42
N GLN A 175 -6.95 1.36 -7.16
CA GLN A 175 -6.86 0.00 -6.66
C GLN A 175 -8.27 -0.62 -6.57
N ILE A 176 -8.38 -1.88 -6.99
CA ILE A 176 -9.60 -2.69 -6.98
C ILE A 176 -9.31 -3.91 -6.12
N GLY A 177 -10.27 -4.26 -5.27
CA GLY A 177 -10.13 -5.34 -4.32
C GLY A 177 -10.17 -4.81 -2.89
N HIS A 178 -9.93 -5.72 -1.96
CA HIS A 178 -9.96 -5.48 -0.52
C HIS A 178 -9.23 -6.61 0.19
N ALA A 179 -8.97 -6.40 1.48
CA ALA A 179 -8.49 -7.43 2.38
C ALA A 179 -9.51 -7.67 3.51
N ILE A 180 -9.60 -8.90 3.98
CA ILE A 180 -10.37 -9.31 5.15
C ILE A 180 -9.39 -9.86 6.16
N LEU A 181 -9.25 -9.18 7.30
CA LEU A 181 -8.51 -9.67 8.45
C LEU A 181 -9.47 -10.36 9.40
N THR A 182 -9.30 -11.66 9.60
CA THR A 182 -9.98 -12.45 10.62
C THR A 182 -9.07 -12.61 11.84
N VAL A 183 -9.61 -12.28 13.02
CA VAL A 183 -8.98 -12.51 14.32
C VAL A 183 -9.78 -13.57 15.07
N SER A 184 -9.14 -14.70 15.39
CA SER A 184 -9.73 -15.74 16.22
C SER A 184 -9.47 -15.43 17.70
N LEU A 185 -10.54 -15.35 18.48
CA LEU A 185 -10.47 -14.97 19.90
C LEU A 185 -10.38 -16.21 20.81
N PRO A 186 -9.89 -16.07 22.06
CA PRO A 186 -9.76 -17.19 23.01
C PRO A 186 -11.07 -17.92 23.32
N ASN A 187 -12.22 -17.26 23.15
CA ASN A 187 -13.55 -17.83 23.35
C ASN A 187 -14.09 -18.56 22.10
N ASN A 188 -13.23 -18.89 21.13
CA ASN A 188 -13.58 -19.52 19.84
C ASN A 188 -14.51 -18.68 18.94
N THR A 189 -14.72 -17.40 19.24
CA THR A 189 -15.40 -16.48 18.32
C THR A 189 -14.40 -15.81 17.37
N LYS A 190 -14.92 -15.22 16.28
CA LYS A 190 -14.10 -14.53 15.28
C LYS A 190 -14.59 -13.11 15.11
N VAL A 191 -13.64 -12.20 14.88
CA VAL A 191 -13.90 -10.81 14.49
C VAL A 191 -13.24 -10.56 13.15
N GLU A 192 -13.99 -9.96 12.22
CA GLU A 192 -13.50 -9.63 10.89
C GLU A 192 -13.40 -8.13 10.69
N TYR A 193 -12.36 -7.72 9.95
CA TYR A 193 -12.14 -6.35 9.51
C TYR A 193 -11.97 -6.32 8.00
N LEU A 194 -12.89 -5.66 7.30
CA LEU A 194 -12.80 -5.31 5.89
C LEU A 194 -11.89 -4.09 5.73
N ILE A 195 -10.89 -4.19 4.88
CA ILE A 195 -9.90 -3.15 4.63
C ILE A 195 -9.92 -2.80 3.14
N THR A 196 -10.17 -1.54 2.82
CA THR A 196 -10.14 -1.07 1.44
C THR A 196 -8.78 -0.48 1.09
N LEU A 197 -8.44 -0.61 -0.19
CA LEU A 197 -7.20 -0.13 -0.75
C LEU A 197 -7.30 1.37 -1.12
N PRO A 198 -6.27 2.19 -0.82
CA PRO A 198 -6.28 3.61 -1.17
C PRO A 198 -6.19 3.81 -2.69
N ARG A 199 -6.67 4.96 -3.16
CA ARG A 199 -6.35 5.42 -4.51
C ARG A 199 -4.99 6.09 -4.50
N LEU A 200 -4.26 5.96 -5.61
CA LEU A 200 -2.94 6.55 -5.76
C LEU A 200 -2.94 7.53 -6.93
N ARG A 201 -2.09 8.53 -6.82
CA ARG A 201 -1.64 9.36 -7.93
C ARG A 201 -0.13 9.25 -8.04
N ILE A 202 0.37 9.04 -9.24
CA ILE A 202 1.80 9.09 -9.56
C ILE A 202 2.06 10.41 -10.27
N ASP A 203 2.80 11.29 -9.60
CA ASP A 203 3.20 12.59 -10.10
C ASP A 203 4.69 12.59 -10.46
N GLY A 204 5.22 13.73 -10.95
CA GLY A 204 6.65 13.87 -11.24
C GLY A 204 7.11 13.25 -12.57
N LEU A 205 6.19 12.75 -13.38
CA LEU A 205 6.48 12.12 -14.68
C LEU A 205 7.15 13.10 -15.65
N TRP A 206 6.69 14.35 -15.73
CA TRP A 206 7.30 15.33 -16.64
C TRP A 206 8.80 15.55 -16.37
N TYR A 207 9.18 15.51 -15.09
CA TYR A 207 10.55 15.76 -14.65
C TYR A 207 11.44 14.51 -14.65
N GLY A 208 10.86 13.32 -14.83
CA GLY A 208 11.59 12.05 -14.79
C GLY A 208 11.86 11.52 -13.39
N SER A 209 11.13 12.00 -12.38
CA SER A 209 11.25 11.57 -10.99
C SER A 209 9.86 11.22 -10.44
N PRO A 210 9.32 10.05 -10.81
CA PRO A 210 8.00 9.64 -10.37
C PRO A 210 7.93 9.40 -8.85
N TYR A 211 6.84 9.83 -8.23
CA TYR A 211 6.54 9.57 -6.82
C TYR A 211 5.05 9.29 -6.60
N ILE A 212 4.74 8.51 -5.57
CA ILE A 212 3.36 8.15 -5.21
C ILE A 212 2.79 9.14 -4.21
N GLU A 213 1.54 9.54 -4.46
CA GLU A 213 0.68 10.26 -3.53
C GLU A 213 -0.57 9.43 -3.23
N LEU A 214 -0.87 9.22 -1.94
CA LEU A 214 -2.15 8.65 -1.53
C LEU A 214 -3.27 9.68 -1.71
N THR A 215 -4.38 9.25 -2.29
CA THR A 215 -5.54 10.07 -2.60
C THR A 215 -6.83 9.41 -2.13
N ASP A 216 -7.91 10.19 -2.10
CA ASP A 216 -9.22 9.78 -1.61
C ASP A 216 -9.19 9.19 -0.19
N THR A 217 -9.95 8.13 0.05
CA THR A 217 -10.26 7.61 1.37
C THR A 217 -10.16 6.09 1.37
N SER A 218 -9.51 5.55 2.39
CA SER A 218 -9.52 4.12 2.73
C SER A 218 -10.36 3.88 3.97
N TYR A 219 -10.91 2.68 4.08
CA TYR A 219 -11.77 2.28 5.18
C TYR A 219 -11.24 1.02 5.84
N ILE A 220 -11.37 0.95 7.15
CA ILE A 220 -11.28 -0.28 7.93
C ILE A 220 -12.60 -0.43 8.67
N VAL A 221 -13.36 -1.49 8.39
CA VAL A 221 -14.70 -1.72 8.93
C VAL A 221 -14.73 -3.08 9.61
N GLY A 222 -14.97 -3.12 10.91
CA GLY A 222 -14.97 -4.38 11.66
C GLY A 222 -15.08 -4.18 13.17
N GLY A 223 -15.51 -5.23 13.88
CA GLY A 223 -15.64 -5.20 15.35
C GLY A 223 -16.52 -4.05 15.86
N GLY A 224 -17.56 -3.66 15.12
CA GLY A 224 -18.42 -2.52 15.45
C GLY A 224 -17.79 -1.13 15.27
N ASN A 225 -16.63 -1.05 14.60
CA ASN A 225 -15.92 0.19 14.34
C ASN A 225 -15.77 0.46 12.84
N VAL A 226 -15.79 1.73 12.47
CA VAL A 226 -15.37 2.22 11.16
C VAL A 226 -14.23 3.18 11.39
N PHE A 227 -13.10 2.93 10.73
CA PHE A 227 -12.02 3.90 10.54
C PHE A 227 -12.02 4.38 9.10
N VAL A 228 -11.91 5.68 8.94
CA VAL A 228 -11.84 6.36 7.64
C VAL A 228 -10.48 7.03 7.60
N LEU A 229 -9.60 6.64 6.67
CA LEU A 229 -8.27 7.23 6.45
C LEU A 229 -8.32 8.10 5.21
N ALA A 230 -8.09 9.41 5.36
CA ALA A 230 -8.10 10.36 4.25
C ALA A 230 -6.94 11.36 4.36
N LYS A 231 -6.49 11.88 3.22
CA LYS A 231 -5.46 12.93 3.15
C LYS A 231 -5.97 14.25 3.72
N SER A 232 -5.24 14.84 4.67
CA SER A 232 -5.55 16.18 5.20
C SER A 232 -5.14 17.29 4.23
N LYS A 233 -6.08 18.15 3.84
CA LYS A 233 -5.82 19.37 3.03
C LYS A 233 -5.07 20.48 3.79
N ARG A 234 -4.89 20.37 5.11
CA ARG A 234 -4.24 21.37 5.98
C ARG A 234 -2.85 20.96 6.47
N ALA A 235 -2.36 19.77 6.09
CA ALA A 235 -1.02 19.34 6.46
C ALA A 235 0.04 20.10 5.65
N ASN A 236 1.08 20.62 6.31
CA ASN A 236 2.17 21.34 5.65
C ASN A 236 2.90 20.42 4.64
N ARG A 237 3.63 20.97 3.64
CA ARG A 237 4.29 20.20 2.56
C ARG A 237 5.27 19.11 3.06
N LYS A 238 5.74 19.17 4.31
CA LYS A 238 6.59 18.16 4.96
C LYS A 238 5.82 17.05 5.71
N CYS A 239 4.50 17.19 5.89
CA CYS A 239 3.65 16.29 6.68
C CYS A 239 2.49 15.71 5.86
N GLN A 240 2.64 15.57 4.54
CA GLN A 240 1.53 15.33 3.59
C GLN A 240 0.77 13.99 3.75
N ALA A 241 1.10 13.17 4.75
CA ALA A 241 0.48 11.87 5.02
C ALA A 241 -0.20 11.79 6.41
N ILE A 242 -0.98 12.82 6.79
CA ILE A 242 -1.87 12.69 7.96
C ILE A 242 -3.06 11.84 7.56
N GLY A 243 -3.03 10.55 7.89
CA GLY A 243 -4.24 9.73 7.99
C GLY A 243 -5.04 10.20 9.20
N LEU A 244 -6.04 11.05 8.98
CA LEU A 244 -7.10 11.23 9.97
C LEU A 244 -7.80 9.88 10.09
N ALA A 245 -7.89 9.30 11.29
CA ALA A 245 -8.71 8.12 11.54
C ALA A 245 -9.93 8.55 12.35
N PHE A 246 -11.11 8.51 11.74
CA PHE A 246 -12.36 8.79 12.42
C PHE A 246 -12.91 7.49 13.00
N LYS A 247 -13.14 7.42 14.32
CA LYS A 247 -13.87 6.32 14.92
C LYS A 247 -15.36 6.66 14.95
N ILE A 248 -16.18 5.88 14.24
CA ILE A 248 -17.65 5.93 14.34
C ILE A 248 -18.09 4.72 15.19
N LYS A 249 -18.40 4.97 16.47
CA LYS A 249 -18.83 3.92 17.45
C LYS A 249 -20.27 3.44 17.24
N LYS A 250 -21.09 4.29 16.62
CA LYS A 250 -22.52 4.19 16.28
C LYS A 250 -22.90 5.50 15.58
N PHE A 251 -23.97 5.56 14.80
CA PHE A 251 -24.51 6.83 14.27
C PHE A 251 -24.57 7.87 15.41
N GLY A 252 -23.72 8.91 15.37
CA GLY A 252 -23.76 10.04 16.32
C GLY A 252 -22.55 10.28 17.24
N GLN A 253 -21.52 9.44 17.30
CA GLN A 253 -20.27 9.75 18.02
C GLN A 253 -19.04 9.67 17.12
N LEU A 254 -18.49 10.85 16.78
CA LEU A 254 -17.24 11.02 16.05
C LEU A 254 -16.10 11.24 17.06
N LYS A 255 -15.19 10.26 17.20
CA LYS A 255 -13.93 10.49 17.89
C LYS A 255 -12.82 10.63 16.85
N ILE A 256 -12.23 11.81 16.77
CA ILE A 256 -11.07 12.06 15.90
C ILE A 256 -9.86 11.49 16.63
N ILE A 257 -9.27 10.44 16.07
CA ILE A 257 -7.97 9.93 16.52
C ILE A 257 -6.95 10.50 15.53
N VAL A 258 -6.31 11.60 15.93
CA VAL A 258 -5.16 12.13 15.19
C VAL A 258 -3.96 11.33 15.66
N SER A 259 -3.48 10.40 14.83
CA SER A 259 -2.13 9.89 15.03
C SER A 259 -1.15 11.05 14.79
N PRO A 260 -0.13 11.27 15.66
CA PRO A 260 0.89 12.28 15.41
C PRO A 260 1.51 12.13 14.02
N PRO A 261 1.97 13.23 13.40
CA PRO A 261 2.37 13.24 12.00
C PRO A 261 3.76 12.62 11.86
N GLN A 262 3.88 11.31 11.65
CA GLN A 262 5.19 10.72 11.37
C GLN A 262 5.14 9.61 10.35
N TRP A 263 5.26 10.03 9.10
CA TRP A 263 5.66 9.21 7.98
C TRP A 263 6.89 9.87 7.38
N GLY A 264 8.09 9.42 7.77
CA GLY A 264 9.34 9.77 7.08
C GLY A 264 10.38 10.55 7.90
N ASP A 265 10.11 11.79 8.31
CA ASP A 265 11.20 12.77 8.53
C ASP A 265 11.16 13.64 9.81
N CYS A 266 10.42 13.28 10.86
CA CYS A 266 10.42 14.05 12.13
C CYS A 266 11.19 13.41 13.30
N PHE A 267 11.88 12.30 13.10
CA PHE A 267 12.85 11.78 14.07
C PHE A 267 14.11 11.26 13.36
N ARG A 268 15.21 12.02 13.51
CA ARG A 268 16.47 11.41 13.94
C ARG A 268 16.43 11.30 15.46
#